data_AF-A0A7I8EZG7-F1
#
_entry.id   AF-A0A7I8EZG7-F1
#
_cell.length_a   1.000
_cell.length_b   1.000
_cell.length_c   1.000
_cell.angle_alpha   90.00
_cell.angle_beta   90.00
_cell.angle_gamma   90.00
#
_symmetry.space_group_name_H-M   'P 1'
#
loop_
_entity.id
_entity.type
_entity.pdbx_description
1 polymer ?
#
loop_
_entity_poly.entity_id
_entity_poly.type
_entity_poly.pdbx_seq_one_letter_code
_entity_poly.pdbx_strand_id
1 'polypeptide(L)'
;MLSVAQHDLQQTNHELVARPVWLRVLRSPLLLCLFIGIAVRIFLIVHSSPTIPGDEALTGIQAENILRGLHPIYYYNQPYMGSLEAYILAVFFAIAGPSVTVLRVAIMCISLLMIVLTWFLGSALADQAHLKGSIKRLFVFIATLVSAFPPLYDTVLEMRAWGGYIEAMIIMLWILLCALRLTQRWQTGASHRELALRWLGLGFVVGLGFWIDPLVVYAVAIAVLWLVGTFIAGLIHPSQCPNARQTLLAEALFALVAIPGALVGFMPGIIYCIKNQSLTNIKFMLNSGLSHASTFPKKLQMLSLYARCTAPRVIGGALPTEPYVRLGHSAVVTPGLVISGVAIALAIIAIGLSFFWHHPAVVRTRQLTLIPIVFMIVITVVFCNSSVVAVENRTTTCTQLDASGRYAAPLSIVLPFILAAIIALCWQFLAVRTNQQTPSQNTQESIPSGTLSNTYSGNHSNSLLGRPIKIVLLLVLIAYFATQAYAYAASYPEAVFKSTGCLQMVRDETAIDQYMQQNNIHYAFGNSWIADPITFTTNASILVSPLPAAERIKVNEQKVENANRYAFLFFVTSSVTKPPFVALLDKEHYTYSIARFQSQPGWDVMIVYPDRKISIHDKTFSGMINMTIFKSC
;
A
#
# COMPACT_ATOMS: atom_id res chain seq x y z
N MET A 1 19.21 -19.20 9.91
CA MET A 1 18.03 -19.12 9.01
C MET A 1 17.65 -20.47 8.37
N LEU A 2 18.45 -21.53 8.45
CA LEU A 2 18.10 -22.88 7.97
C LEU A 2 17.73 -23.89 9.08
N SER A 3 17.89 -23.58 10.37
CA SER A 3 17.61 -24.52 11.47
C SER A 3 16.17 -24.48 12.01
N VAL A 4 15.36 -23.49 11.63
CA VAL A 4 13.96 -23.38 12.09
C VAL A 4 13.01 -24.26 11.25
N ALA A 5 13.41 -24.67 10.05
CA ALA A 5 12.66 -25.62 9.23
C ALA A 5 12.79 -27.08 9.70
N GLN A 6 13.78 -27.39 10.54
CA GLN A 6 14.05 -28.76 11.00
C GLN A 6 13.23 -29.16 12.23
N HIS A 7 12.81 -28.20 13.06
CA HIS A 7 12.12 -28.52 14.32
C HIS A 7 10.63 -28.86 14.14
N ASP A 8 10.02 -28.44 13.03
CA ASP A 8 8.64 -28.80 12.64
C ASP A 8 8.54 -30.19 11.97
N LEU A 9 9.67 -30.88 11.72
CA LEU A 9 9.71 -32.16 10.99
C LEU A 9 9.76 -33.41 11.88
N GLN A 10 9.89 -33.29 13.21
CA GLN A 10 10.13 -34.43 14.09
C GLN A 10 8.93 -34.93 14.91
N GLN A 11 7.74 -34.32 14.80
CA GLN A 11 6.56 -34.73 15.57
C GLN A 11 5.45 -35.45 14.78
N THR A 12 5.71 -35.84 13.53
CA THR A 12 4.75 -36.62 12.73
C THR A 12 5.42 -37.86 12.13
N ASN A 13 5.75 -38.84 12.98
CA ASN A 13 6.06 -40.18 12.55
C ASN A 13 5.11 -41.15 13.25
N HIS A 14 4.00 -41.48 12.59
CA HIS A 14 3.74 -42.86 12.19
C HIS A 14 2.58 -42.87 11.17
N GLU A 15 2.88 -43.50 10.04
CA GLU A 15 1.97 -43.95 8.97
C GLU A 15 1.23 -42.89 8.14
N LEU A 16 1.82 -42.55 6.99
CA LEU A 16 1.15 -42.41 5.69
C LEU A 16 2.19 -42.12 4.60
N VAL A 17 2.21 -42.97 3.57
CA VAL A 17 2.99 -42.91 2.32
C VAL A 17 3.52 -41.51 1.97
N ALA A 18 4.85 -41.37 1.95
CA ALA A 18 5.55 -40.11 1.70
C ALA A 18 5.28 -39.58 0.29
N ARG A 19 4.29 -38.69 0.16
CA ARG A 19 4.07 -37.91 -1.07
C ARG A 19 5.31 -37.04 -1.34
N PRO A 20 5.73 -36.90 -2.61
CA PRO A 20 6.95 -36.20 -2.94
C PRO A 20 6.84 -34.71 -2.57
N VAL A 21 7.95 -34.13 -2.13
CA VAL A 21 8.02 -32.80 -1.50
C VAL A 21 7.45 -31.71 -2.41
N TRP A 22 7.62 -31.81 -3.73
CA TRP A 22 7.06 -30.87 -4.70
C TRP A 22 5.52 -30.82 -4.69
N LEU A 23 4.83 -31.95 -4.49
CA LEU A 23 3.37 -32.02 -4.34
C LEU A 23 2.88 -31.37 -3.03
N ARG A 24 3.71 -31.31 -1.99
CA ARG A 24 3.41 -30.58 -0.74
C ARG A 24 3.62 -29.08 -0.90
N VAL A 25 4.66 -28.68 -1.63
CA VAL A 25 4.96 -27.28 -1.96
C VAL A 25 3.85 -26.70 -2.84
N LEU A 26 3.47 -27.36 -3.94
CA LEU A 26 2.34 -26.96 -4.81
C LEU A 26 0.98 -26.89 -4.10
N ARG A 27 0.81 -27.59 -2.98
CA ARG A 27 -0.40 -27.54 -2.15
C ARG A 27 -0.31 -26.54 -1.00
N SER A 28 0.76 -25.75 -0.93
CA SER A 28 0.89 -24.70 0.07
C SER A 28 -0.16 -23.61 -0.18
N PRO A 29 -1.01 -23.27 0.80
CA PRO A 29 -1.99 -22.19 0.66
C PRO A 29 -1.34 -20.84 0.33
N LEU A 30 -0.10 -20.59 0.80
CA LEU A 30 0.65 -19.39 0.44
C LEU A 30 0.97 -19.32 -1.05
N LEU A 31 1.40 -20.44 -1.66
CA LEU A 31 1.72 -20.46 -3.09
C LEU A 31 0.46 -20.28 -3.94
N LEU A 32 -0.67 -20.85 -3.52
CA LEU A 32 -1.96 -20.59 -4.17
C LEU A 32 -2.32 -19.10 -4.13
N CYS A 33 -2.20 -18.47 -2.95
CA CYS A 33 -2.44 -17.04 -2.81
C CYS A 33 -1.47 -16.20 -3.66
N LEU A 34 -0.18 -16.55 -3.72
CA LEU A 34 0.79 -15.88 -4.58
C LEU A 34 0.45 -16.01 -6.06
N PHE A 35 0.05 -17.21 -6.51
CA PHE A 35 -0.39 -17.42 -7.89
C PHE A 35 -1.61 -16.56 -8.23
N ILE A 36 -2.61 -16.51 -7.35
CA ILE A 36 -3.79 -15.64 -7.53
C ILE A 36 -3.36 -14.17 -7.57
N GLY A 37 -2.50 -13.74 -6.65
CA GLY A 37 -2.01 -12.37 -6.60
C GLY A 37 -1.25 -11.95 -7.85
N ILE A 38 -0.44 -12.86 -8.41
CA ILE A 38 0.24 -12.66 -9.70
C ILE A 38 -0.79 -12.59 -10.84
N ALA A 39 -1.72 -13.53 -10.92
CA ALA A 39 -2.72 -13.57 -12.00
C ALA A 39 -3.57 -12.30 -12.06
N VAL A 40 -4.03 -11.81 -10.91
CA VAL A 40 -4.84 -10.60 -10.79
C VAL A 40 -4.04 -9.35 -11.20
N ARG A 41 -2.77 -9.25 -10.82
CA ARG A 41 -1.91 -8.11 -11.18
C ARG A 41 -1.52 -8.14 -12.66
N ILE A 42 -1.19 -9.31 -13.21
CA ILE A 42 -0.96 -9.49 -14.66
C ILE A 42 -2.21 -9.10 -15.45
N PHE A 43 -3.40 -9.54 -15.00
CA PHE A 43 -4.65 -9.14 -15.63
C PHE A 43 -4.78 -7.61 -15.72
N LEU A 44 -4.52 -6.88 -14.64
CA LEU A 44 -4.57 -5.41 -14.66
C LEU A 44 -3.48 -4.77 -15.54
N ILE A 45 -2.27 -5.33 -15.58
CA ILE A 45 -1.21 -4.85 -16.49
C ILE A 45 -1.65 -4.97 -17.95
N VAL A 46 -2.25 -6.10 -18.33
CA VAL A 46 -2.72 -6.36 -19.70
C VAL A 46 -4.00 -5.59 -20.04
N HIS A 47 -4.91 -5.45 -19.07
CA HIS A 47 -6.20 -4.78 -19.25
C HIS A 47 -6.10 -3.25 -19.27
N SER A 48 -5.01 -2.66 -18.80
CA SER A 48 -4.88 -1.21 -18.66
C SER A 48 -4.22 -0.52 -19.86
N SER A 49 -4.58 0.75 -20.07
CA SER A 49 -3.95 1.65 -21.06
C SER A 49 -2.44 1.83 -20.79
N PRO A 50 -1.60 2.11 -21.82
CA PRO A 50 -0.18 2.42 -21.65
C PRO A 50 0.09 3.74 -20.90
N THR A 51 -0.94 4.55 -20.65
CA THR A 51 -0.87 5.82 -19.91
C THR A 51 -0.03 5.73 -18.64
N ILE A 52 0.87 6.69 -18.44
CA ILE A 52 1.68 6.80 -17.23
C ILE A 52 1.56 8.21 -16.60
N PRO A 53 1.16 8.32 -15.33
CA PRO A 53 1.16 9.59 -14.60
C PRO A 53 2.55 10.22 -14.48
N GLY A 54 2.61 11.56 -14.44
CA GLY A 54 3.87 12.28 -14.34
C GLY A 54 4.73 11.86 -13.15
N ASP A 55 4.14 11.64 -11.97
CA ASP A 55 4.89 11.14 -10.80
C ASP A 55 5.46 9.72 -11.03
N GLU A 56 4.73 8.84 -11.71
CA GLU A 56 5.20 7.48 -12.02
C GLU A 56 6.29 7.51 -13.10
N ALA A 57 6.12 8.34 -14.12
CA ALA A 57 7.10 8.59 -15.17
C ALA A 57 8.39 9.18 -14.58
N LEU A 58 8.29 10.09 -13.62
CA LEU A 58 9.45 10.67 -12.95
C LEU A 58 10.23 9.65 -12.13
N THR A 59 9.56 8.69 -11.47
CA THR A 59 10.24 7.54 -10.86
C THR A 59 10.99 6.71 -11.91
N GLY A 60 10.37 6.50 -13.09
CA GLY A 60 11.00 5.85 -14.24
C GLY A 60 12.25 6.60 -14.73
N ILE A 61 12.16 7.92 -14.91
CA ILE A 61 13.31 8.79 -15.27
C ILE A 61 14.41 8.70 -14.20
N GLN A 62 14.04 8.66 -12.93
CA GLN A 62 15.00 8.49 -11.84
C GLN A 62 15.76 7.15 -11.95
N ALA A 63 15.07 6.06 -12.31
CA ALA A 63 15.68 4.76 -12.56
C ALA A 63 16.61 4.76 -13.79
N GLU A 64 16.21 5.39 -14.90
CA GLU A 64 17.10 5.56 -16.05
C GLU A 64 18.36 6.35 -15.70
N ASN A 65 18.20 7.42 -14.92
CA ASN A 65 19.31 8.23 -14.44
C ASN A 65 20.25 7.45 -13.54
N ILE A 66 19.74 6.50 -12.75
CA ILE A 66 20.56 5.55 -11.99
C ILE A 66 21.43 4.70 -12.92
N LEU A 67 20.86 4.19 -14.02
CA LEU A 67 21.62 3.46 -15.04
C LEU A 67 22.67 4.34 -15.75
N ARG A 68 22.43 5.65 -15.84
CA ARG A 68 23.39 6.64 -16.36
C ARG A 68 24.44 7.08 -15.32
N GLY A 69 24.47 6.47 -14.13
CA GLY A 69 25.48 6.73 -13.09
C GLY A 69 25.11 7.81 -12.07
N LEU A 70 23.85 8.29 -12.05
CA LEU A 70 23.38 9.18 -10.99
C LEU A 70 22.96 8.37 -9.76
N HIS A 71 23.22 8.90 -8.56
CA HIS A 71 22.86 8.22 -7.31
C HIS A 71 21.98 9.11 -6.43
N PRO A 72 20.70 9.30 -6.81
CA PRO A 72 19.76 10.06 -6.01
C PRO A 72 19.54 9.36 -4.66
N ILE A 73 19.43 10.15 -3.60
CA ILE A 73 19.09 9.67 -2.25
C ILE A 73 17.57 9.75 -2.02
N TYR A 74 16.97 10.80 -2.56
CA TYR A 74 15.56 11.09 -2.47
C TYR A 74 14.98 11.30 -3.86
N TYR A 75 13.68 11.06 -3.97
CA TYR A 75 12.84 11.44 -5.08
C TYR A 75 13.03 12.93 -5.41
N TYR A 76 13.03 13.26 -6.70
CA TYR A 76 13.44 14.58 -7.15
C TYR A 76 12.56 15.69 -6.58
N ASN A 77 13.22 16.70 -5.98
CA ASN A 77 12.61 17.83 -5.27
C ASN A 77 11.71 17.46 -4.06
N GLN A 78 11.81 16.24 -3.53
CA GLN A 78 11.10 15.81 -2.33
C GLN A 78 12.08 15.19 -1.32
N PRO A 79 12.69 15.99 -0.42
CA PRO A 79 13.78 15.55 0.46
C PRO A 79 13.29 14.67 1.62
N TYR A 80 12.27 13.85 1.42
CA TYR A 80 11.70 12.96 2.43
C TYR A 80 11.20 11.62 1.86
N MET A 81 11.15 11.45 0.52
CA MET A 81 10.74 10.21 -0.14
C MET A 81 11.95 9.51 -0.75
N GLY A 82 12.42 8.43 -0.13
CA GLY A 82 13.68 7.76 -0.48
C GLY A 82 13.64 7.09 -1.85
N SER A 83 14.75 7.12 -2.58
CA SER A 83 14.84 6.59 -3.96
C SER A 83 14.87 5.06 -4.07
N LEU A 84 14.50 4.29 -3.04
CA LEU A 84 14.61 2.83 -3.05
C LEU A 84 13.86 2.20 -4.24
N GLU A 85 12.62 2.64 -4.48
CA GLU A 85 11.78 2.16 -5.59
C GLU A 85 12.49 2.37 -6.94
N ALA A 86 13.12 3.53 -7.15
CA ALA A 86 13.86 3.83 -8.37
C ALA A 86 15.12 2.96 -8.55
N TYR A 87 15.82 2.60 -7.47
CA TYR A 87 16.93 1.65 -7.54
C TYR A 87 16.46 0.24 -7.92
N ILE A 88 15.32 -0.20 -7.38
CA ILE A 88 14.74 -1.50 -7.77
C ILE A 88 14.35 -1.46 -9.25
N LEU A 89 13.66 -0.40 -9.68
CA LEU A 89 13.30 -0.21 -11.09
C LEU A 89 14.50 -0.21 -12.02
N ALA A 90 15.61 0.42 -11.62
CA ALA A 90 16.84 0.43 -12.41
C ALA A 90 17.36 -0.99 -12.69
N VAL A 91 17.27 -1.91 -11.71
CA VAL A 91 17.64 -3.33 -11.93
C VAL A 91 16.76 -3.97 -13.00
N PHE A 92 15.45 -3.74 -12.97
CA PHE A 92 14.54 -4.27 -14.00
C PHE A 92 14.81 -3.65 -15.37
N PHE A 93 15.05 -2.35 -15.43
CA PHE A 93 15.38 -1.64 -16.67
C PHE A 93 16.74 -2.08 -17.26
N ALA A 94 17.71 -2.43 -16.41
CA ALA A 94 18.98 -2.99 -16.88
C ALA A 94 18.81 -4.35 -17.57
N ILE A 95 17.79 -5.13 -17.19
CA ILE A 95 17.54 -6.47 -17.72
C ILE A 95 16.65 -6.42 -18.97
N ALA A 96 15.57 -5.64 -18.93
CA ALA A 96 14.50 -5.67 -19.94
C ALA A 96 14.32 -4.35 -20.73
N GLY A 97 15.09 -3.31 -20.40
CA GLY A 97 14.95 -1.97 -20.96
C GLY A 97 13.88 -1.11 -20.25
N PRO A 98 14.02 0.23 -20.29
CA PRO A 98 13.02 1.14 -19.73
C PRO A 98 11.73 1.10 -20.56
N SER A 99 10.61 0.86 -19.89
CA SER A 99 9.26 0.95 -20.48
C SER A 99 8.21 0.99 -19.37
N VAL A 100 7.01 1.47 -19.70
CA VAL A 100 5.86 1.44 -18.77
C VAL A 100 5.54 0.01 -18.31
N THR A 101 5.60 -0.96 -19.23
CA THR A 101 5.33 -2.37 -18.91
C THR A 101 6.35 -2.93 -17.91
N VAL A 102 7.65 -2.69 -18.13
CA VAL A 102 8.70 -3.18 -17.22
C VAL A 102 8.58 -2.51 -15.85
N LEU A 103 8.22 -1.22 -15.81
CA LEU A 103 7.94 -0.50 -14.55
C LEU A 103 6.79 -1.18 -13.79
N ARG A 104 5.65 -1.44 -14.44
CA ARG A 104 4.50 -2.11 -13.80
C ARG A 104 4.84 -3.52 -13.32
N VAL A 105 5.64 -4.28 -14.08
CA VAL A 105 6.10 -5.61 -13.68
C VAL A 105 6.99 -5.55 -12.45
N ALA A 106 7.90 -4.56 -12.36
CA ALA A 106 8.74 -4.38 -11.20
C ALA A 106 7.92 -4.08 -9.93
N ILE A 107 6.99 -3.12 -10.02
CA ILE A 107 6.12 -2.78 -8.88
C ILE A 107 5.21 -3.95 -8.50
N MET A 108 4.66 -4.69 -9.49
CA MET A 108 3.93 -5.94 -9.24
C MET A 108 4.78 -6.90 -8.41
N CYS A 109 6.02 -7.17 -8.80
CA CYS A 109 6.91 -8.08 -8.07
C CYS A 109 7.15 -7.62 -6.62
N ILE A 110 7.35 -6.33 -6.39
CA ILE A 110 7.50 -5.75 -5.05
C ILE A 110 6.20 -5.94 -4.24
N SER A 111 5.04 -5.66 -4.82
CA SER A 111 3.74 -5.77 -4.14
C SER A 111 3.44 -7.18 -3.63
N LEU A 112 4.00 -8.24 -4.22
CA LEU A 112 3.82 -9.61 -3.74
C LEU A 112 4.36 -9.83 -2.32
N LEU A 113 5.29 -8.99 -1.85
CA LEU A 113 5.75 -9.03 -0.46
C LEU A 113 4.61 -8.72 0.52
N MET A 114 3.58 -7.96 0.13
CA MET A 114 2.39 -7.74 0.95
C MET A 114 1.68 -9.06 1.29
N ILE A 115 1.55 -9.96 0.32
CA ILE A 115 0.92 -11.27 0.49
C ILE A 115 1.75 -12.13 1.45
N VAL A 116 3.07 -12.15 1.25
CA VAL A 116 4.02 -12.93 2.07
C VAL A 116 4.04 -12.43 3.51
N LEU A 117 4.13 -11.12 3.72
CA LEU A 117 4.12 -10.55 5.06
C LEU A 117 2.76 -10.68 5.75
N THR A 118 1.66 -10.61 5.00
CA THR A 118 0.31 -10.89 5.52
C THR A 118 0.22 -12.32 6.04
N TRP A 119 0.78 -13.30 5.32
CA TRP A 119 0.86 -14.68 5.79
C TRP A 119 1.64 -14.81 7.11
N PHE A 120 2.81 -14.19 7.20
CA PHE A 120 3.65 -14.27 8.40
C PHE A 120 3.05 -13.52 9.60
N LEU A 121 2.50 -12.32 9.39
CA LEU A 121 1.82 -11.55 10.42
C LEU A 121 0.54 -12.26 10.86
N GLY A 122 -0.23 -12.82 9.93
CA GLY A 122 -1.41 -13.64 10.23
C GLY A 122 -1.04 -14.85 11.08
N SER A 123 0.04 -15.57 10.75
CA SER A 123 0.51 -16.67 11.60
C SER A 123 0.93 -16.18 12.99
N ALA A 124 1.62 -15.04 13.10
CA ALA A 124 2.02 -14.49 14.38
C ALA A 124 0.82 -14.05 15.23
N LEU A 125 -0.19 -13.42 14.63
CA LEU A 125 -1.45 -13.08 15.30
C LEU A 125 -2.21 -14.34 15.77
N ALA A 126 -2.25 -15.36 14.93
CA ALA A 126 -2.87 -16.64 15.29
C ALA A 126 -2.14 -17.34 16.45
N ASP A 127 -0.81 -17.27 16.49
CA ASP A 127 0.01 -17.76 17.59
C ASP A 127 -0.27 -16.97 18.88
N GLN A 128 -0.36 -15.63 18.79
CA GLN A 128 -0.72 -14.76 19.91
C GLN A 128 -2.11 -15.08 20.48
N ALA A 129 -3.05 -15.42 19.62
CA ALA A 129 -4.41 -15.80 20.00
C ALA A 129 -4.56 -17.29 20.35
N HIS A 130 -3.44 -18.04 20.43
CA HIS A 130 -3.40 -19.47 20.71
C HIS A 130 -4.32 -20.32 19.81
N LEU A 131 -4.49 -19.93 18.53
CA LEU A 131 -5.21 -20.72 17.55
C LEU A 131 -4.40 -21.96 17.18
N LYS A 132 -5.06 -23.11 17.10
CA LYS A 132 -4.44 -24.40 16.73
C LYS A 132 -5.19 -25.09 15.59
N GLY A 133 -4.52 -26.03 14.94
CA GLY A 133 -5.11 -26.93 13.96
C GLY A 133 -5.76 -26.22 12.77
N SER A 134 -6.93 -26.73 12.35
CA SER A 134 -7.65 -26.29 11.15
C SER A 134 -8.07 -24.82 11.20
N ILE A 135 -8.34 -24.27 12.38
CA ILE A 135 -8.80 -22.89 12.52
C ILE A 135 -7.67 -21.89 12.31
N LYS A 136 -6.46 -22.18 12.82
CA LYS A 136 -5.26 -21.39 12.50
C LYS A 136 -5.04 -21.36 10.99
N ARG A 137 -5.10 -22.51 10.33
CA ARG A 137 -4.94 -22.61 8.86
C ARG A 137 -6.01 -21.80 8.12
N LEU A 138 -7.27 -21.88 8.55
CA LEU A 138 -8.38 -21.13 7.97
C LEU A 138 -8.17 -19.61 8.11
N PHE A 139 -7.84 -19.13 9.30
CA PHE A 139 -7.57 -17.72 9.56
C PHE A 139 -6.43 -17.19 8.67
N VAL A 140 -5.27 -17.85 8.70
CA VAL A 140 -4.11 -17.41 7.92
C VAL A 140 -4.39 -17.48 6.42
N PHE A 141 -5.07 -18.53 5.95
CA PHE A 141 -5.44 -18.65 4.54
C PHE A 141 -6.38 -17.54 4.09
N ILE A 142 -7.46 -17.26 4.82
CA ILE A 142 -8.41 -16.20 4.45
C ILE A 142 -7.72 -14.83 4.46
N ALA A 143 -6.93 -14.51 5.49
CA ALA A 143 -6.19 -13.24 5.52
C ALA A 143 -5.25 -13.11 4.32
N THR A 144 -4.52 -14.17 3.99
CA THR A 144 -3.59 -14.16 2.85
C THR A 144 -4.33 -14.10 1.52
N LEU A 145 -5.49 -14.74 1.40
CA LEU A 145 -6.31 -14.73 0.18
C LEU A 145 -6.93 -13.36 -0.07
N VAL A 146 -7.40 -12.67 0.97
CA VAL A 146 -7.89 -11.29 0.87
C VAL A 146 -6.76 -10.34 0.47
N SER A 147 -5.54 -10.51 1.00
CA SER A 147 -4.38 -9.71 0.55
C SER A 147 -3.91 -10.07 -0.88
N ALA A 148 -4.07 -11.32 -1.31
CA ALA A 148 -3.76 -11.73 -2.68
C ALA A 148 -4.73 -11.16 -3.70
N PHE A 149 -6.01 -11.08 -3.33
CA PHE A 149 -7.08 -10.53 -4.16
C PHE A 149 -7.83 -9.42 -3.41
N PRO A 150 -7.16 -8.27 -3.18
CA PRO A 150 -7.73 -7.19 -2.39
C PRO A 150 -8.73 -6.38 -3.24
N PRO A 151 -9.47 -5.46 -2.62
CA PRO A 151 -10.30 -4.51 -3.34
C PRO A 151 -9.55 -3.81 -4.48
N LEU A 152 -10.24 -3.53 -5.60
CA LEU A 152 -9.61 -3.02 -6.83
C LEU A 152 -8.76 -1.76 -6.58
N TYR A 153 -9.31 -0.80 -5.82
CA TYR A 153 -8.59 0.40 -5.40
C TYR A 153 -7.22 0.08 -4.80
N ASP A 154 -7.15 -0.89 -3.90
CA ASP A 154 -5.92 -1.25 -3.20
C ASP A 154 -4.89 -1.83 -4.17
N THR A 155 -5.26 -2.78 -5.03
CA THR A 155 -4.31 -3.32 -6.02
C THR A 155 -3.79 -2.24 -6.98
N VAL A 156 -4.63 -1.29 -7.38
CA VAL A 156 -4.17 -0.18 -8.23
C VAL A 156 -3.11 0.64 -7.49
N LEU A 157 -3.35 1.01 -6.24
CA LEU A 157 -2.36 1.76 -5.45
C LEU A 157 -1.09 0.96 -5.18
N GLU A 158 -1.21 -0.34 -4.92
CA GLU A 158 -0.07 -1.24 -4.75
C GLU A 158 0.78 -1.39 -6.02
N MET A 159 0.22 -1.08 -7.20
CA MET A 159 0.89 -1.17 -8.50
C MET A 159 1.34 0.18 -9.08
N ARG A 160 1.18 1.30 -8.35
CA ARG A 160 1.68 2.60 -8.77
C ARG A 160 3.11 2.85 -8.28
N ALA A 161 3.95 3.41 -9.15
CA ALA A 161 5.31 3.83 -8.81
C ALA A 161 5.31 5.26 -8.21
N TRP A 162 5.03 5.38 -6.92
CA TRP A 162 4.94 6.67 -6.22
C TRP A 162 6.15 6.96 -5.32
N GLY A 163 7.34 6.53 -5.72
CA GLY A 163 8.58 6.90 -5.05
C GLY A 163 8.76 6.25 -3.67
N GLY A 164 8.28 5.01 -3.49
CA GLY A 164 8.46 4.26 -2.23
C GLY A 164 7.17 3.88 -1.51
N TYR A 165 6.01 4.12 -2.12
CA TYR A 165 4.71 3.99 -1.46
C TYR A 165 4.38 2.53 -1.09
N ILE A 166 4.56 1.59 -2.03
CA ILE A 166 4.32 0.16 -1.76
C ILE A 166 5.33 -0.39 -0.76
N GLU A 167 6.59 0.04 -0.84
CA GLU A 167 7.63 -0.30 0.13
C GLU A 167 7.26 0.19 1.53
N ALA A 168 6.66 1.37 1.66
CA ALA A 168 6.16 1.86 2.95
C ALA A 168 5.08 0.93 3.52
N MET A 169 4.14 0.44 2.69
CA MET A 169 3.13 -0.54 3.13
C MET A 169 3.75 -1.87 3.57
N ILE A 170 4.75 -2.36 2.83
CA ILE A 170 5.52 -3.56 3.17
C ILE A 170 6.24 -3.37 4.51
N ILE A 171 6.92 -2.24 4.69
CA ILE A 171 7.62 -1.90 5.93
C ILE A 171 6.64 -1.78 7.10
N MET A 172 5.45 -1.22 6.90
CA MET A 172 4.41 -1.17 7.94
C MET A 172 4.04 -2.58 8.44
N LEU A 173 3.78 -3.53 7.54
CA LEU A 173 3.54 -4.94 7.92
C LEU A 173 4.75 -5.56 8.63
N TRP A 174 5.95 -5.25 8.15
CA TRP A 174 7.18 -5.80 8.72
C TRP A 174 7.43 -5.27 10.15
N ILE A 175 7.18 -3.97 10.40
CA ILE A 175 7.24 -3.37 11.74
C ILE A 175 6.26 -4.07 12.68
N LEU A 176 5.00 -4.25 12.26
CA LEU A 176 3.99 -4.94 13.08
C LEU A 176 4.40 -6.38 13.38
N LEU A 177 4.91 -7.10 12.39
CA LEU A 177 5.42 -8.48 12.55
C LEU A 177 6.60 -8.52 13.52
N CYS A 178 7.57 -7.62 13.38
CA CYS A 178 8.74 -7.52 14.25
C CYS A 178 8.34 -7.20 15.70
N ALA A 179 7.45 -6.23 15.91
CA ALA A 179 6.95 -5.86 17.23
C ALA A 179 6.20 -7.03 17.90
N LEU A 180 5.32 -7.71 17.17
CA LEU A 180 4.57 -8.85 17.69
C LEU A 180 5.51 -10.03 18.03
N ARG A 181 6.39 -10.40 17.12
CA ARG A 181 7.38 -11.49 17.34
C ARG A 181 8.33 -11.17 18.48
N LEU A 182 8.76 -9.91 18.63
CA LEU A 182 9.56 -9.46 19.76
C LEU A 182 8.82 -9.71 21.07
N THR A 183 7.55 -9.27 21.19
CA THR A 183 6.76 -9.50 22.41
C THR A 183 6.50 -10.97 22.71
N GLN A 184 6.25 -11.79 21.68
CA GLN A 184 6.07 -13.24 21.85
C GLN A 184 7.33 -13.91 22.40
N ARG A 185 8.48 -13.58 21.81
CA ARG A 185 9.75 -14.18 22.20
C ARG A 185 10.18 -13.75 23.57
N TRP A 186 9.95 -12.48 23.88
CA TRP A 186 10.08 -11.93 25.22
C TRP A 186 9.24 -12.72 26.24
N GLN A 187 7.93 -12.90 26.00
CA GLN A 187 7.04 -13.67 26.89
C GLN A 187 7.46 -15.14 27.05
N THR A 188 8.09 -15.74 26.05
CA THR A 188 8.64 -17.10 26.13
C THR A 188 10.04 -17.19 26.76
N GLY A 189 10.57 -16.10 27.32
CA GLY A 189 11.88 -16.09 28.00
C GLY A 189 13.08 -16.19 27.06
N ALA A 190 13.02 -15.58 25.87
CA ALA A 190 14.14 -15.56 24.94
C ALA A 190 15.40 -14.92 25.56
N SER A 191 16.58 -15.38 25.13
CA SER A 191 17.86 -14.85 25.62
C SER A 191 18.03 -13.35 25.34
N HIS A 192 18.79 -12.65 26.19
CA HIS A 192 19.09 -11.22 26.01
C HIS A 192 19.72 -10.91 24.64
N ARG A 193 20.58 -11.81 24.12
CA ARG A 193 21.18 -11.65 22.79
C ARG A 193 20.12 -11.67 21.69
N GLU A 194 19.15 -12.60 21.78
CA GLU A 194 18.05 -12.67 20.82
C GLU A 194 17.18 -11.40 20.88
N LEU A 195 16.84 -10.94 22.08
CA LEU A 195 16.04 -9.73 22.27
C LEU A 195 16.76 -8.48 21.75
N ALA A 196 18.05 -8.33 22.03
CA ALA A 196 18.86 -7.23 21.52
C ALA A 196 18.90 -7.21 19.98
N LEU A 197 19.06 -8.37 19.32
CA LEU A 197 19.03 -8.47 17.85
C LEU A 197 17.66 -8.14 17.28
N ARG A 198 16.56 -8.51 17.96
CA ARG A 198 15.20 -8.18 17.54
C ARG A 198 14.91 -6.69 17.69
N TRP A 199 15.36 -6.05 18.76
CA TRP A 199 15.28 -4.60 18.94
C TRP A 199 16.11 -3.86 17.90
N LEU A 200 17.35 -4.31 17.65
CA LEU A 200 18.21 -3.75 16.60
C LEU A 200 17.54 -3.86 15.22
N GLY A 201 16.99 -5.03 14.89
CA GLY A 201 16.28 -5.26 13.64
C GLY A 201 15.00 -4.42 13.50
N LEU A 202 14.21 -4.31 14.58
CA LEU A 202 13.04 -3.42 14.61
C LEU A 202 13.45 -1.97 14.37
N GLY A 203 14.49 -1.50 15.05
CA GLY A 203 15.07 -0.19 14.84
C GLY A 203 15.47 0.03 13.37
N PHE A 204 16.22 -0.90 12.79
CA PHE A 204 16.63 -0.85 11.38
C PHE A 204 15.45 -0.71 10.43
N VAL A 205 14.41 -1.53 10.60
CA VAL A 205 13.21 -1.48 9.74
C VAL A 205 12.46 -0.16 9.91
N VAL A 206 12.39 0.39 11.14
CA VAL A 206 11.80 1.71 11.40
C VAL A 206 12.60 2.82 10.70
N GLY A 207 13.93 2.83 10.86
CA GLY A 207 14.79 3.81 10.21
C GLY A 207 14.73 3.76 8.69
N LEU A 208 14.76 2.54 8.13
CA LEU A 208 14.60 2.30 6.71
C LEU A 208 13.25 2.82 6.21
N GLY A 209 12.18 2.52 6.95
CA GLY A 209 10.84 3.02 6.65
C GLY A 209 10.77 4.54 6.57
N PHE A 210 11.31 5.26 7.56
CA PHE A 210 11.31 6.72 7.56
C PHE A 210 12.16 7.34 6.44
N TRP A 211 13.19 6.64 5.95
CA TRP A 211 13.93 7.10 4.79
C TRP A 211 13.13 6.92 3.49
N ILE A 212 12.44 5.78 3.34
CA ILE A 212 11.61 5.47 2.18
C ILE A 212 10.40 6.41 2.12
N ASP A 213 9.54 6.37 3.13
CA ASP A 213 8.34 7.20 3.20
C ASP A 213 7.92 7.40 4.68
N PRO A 214 7.79 8.65 5.16
CA PRO A 214 7.35 8.95 6.52
C PRO A 214 5.97 8.38 6.90
N LEU A 215 5.16 7.93 5.93
CA LEU A 215 3.87 7.27 6.15
C LEU A 215 3.97 6.03 7.07
N VAL A 216 5.16 5.42 7.18
CA VAL A 216 5.40 4.32 8.13
C VAL A 216 5.13 4.67 9.59
N VAL A 217 5.00 5.97 9.92
CA VAL A 217 4.63 6.48 11.24
C VAL A 217 3.38 5.79 11.80
N TYR A 218 2.44 5.36 10.96
CA TYR A 218 1.25 4.60 11.41
C TYR A 218 1.63 3.30 12.12
N ALA A 219 2.50 2.49 11.51
CA ALA A 219 2.96 1.24 12.11
C ALA A 219 3.88 1.47 13.30
N VAL A 220 4.72 2.51 13.25
CA VAL A 220 5.59 2.89 14.38
C VAL A 220 4.76 3.23 15.61
N ALA A 221 3.74 4.07 15.46
CA ALA A 221 2.84 4.45 16.56
C ALA A 221 2.17 3.21 17.18
N ILE A 222 1.69 2.28 16.36
CA ILE A 222 1.06 1.04 16.84
C ILE A 222 2.05 0.10 17.50
N ALA A 223 3.25 -0.07 16.93
CA ALA A 223 4.31 -0.85 17.55
C ALA A 223 4.66 -0.30 18.94
N VAL A 224 4.79 1.03 19.07
CA VAL A 224 5.05 1.68 20.37
C VAL A 224 3.88 1.44 21.33
N LEU A 225 2.63 1.68 20.93
CA LEU A 225 1.45 1.45 21.77
C LEU A 225 1.36 -0.02 22.24
N TRP A 226 1.64 -0.97 21.36
CA TRP A 226 1.67 -2.40 21.67
C TRP A 226 2.79 -2.75 22.67
N LEU A 227 4.01 -2.28 22.43
CA LEU A 227 5.18 -2.54 23.27
C LEU A 227 5.02 -1.91 24.67
N VAL A 228 4.52 -0.67 24.73
CA VAL A 228 4.23 0.02 26.00
C VAL A 228 3.07 -0.67 26.72
N GLY A 229 1.99 -1.05 26.02
CA GLY A 229 0.86 -1.74 26.62
C GLY A 229 1.25 -3.11 27.20
N THR A 230 2.08 -3.88 26.48
CA THR A 230 2.61 -5.15 26.98
C THR A 230 3.53 -4.98 28.18
N PHE A 231 4.38 -3.94 28.18
CA PHE A 231 5.20 -3.57 29.33
C PHE A 231 4.37 -3.22 30.57
N ILE A 232 3.34 -2.36 30.41
CA ILE A 232 2.43 -1.96 31.51
C ILE A 232 1.65 -3.17 32.04
N ALA A 233 1.13 -4.04 31.17
CA ALA A 233 0.43 -5.25 31.59
C ALA A 233 1.33 -6.17 32.44
N GLY A 234 2.61 -6.29 32.06
CA GLY A 234 3.61 -7.03 32.83
C GLY A 234 3.90 -6.43 34.22
N LEU A 235 3.78 -5.10 34.38
CA LEU A 235 3.93 -4.43 35.68
C LEU A 235 2.73 -4.64 36.61
N ILE A 236 1.51 -4.67 36.05
CA ILE A 236 0.25 -4.74 36.82
C ILE A 236 -0.06 -6.16 37.29
N HIS A 237 0.25 -7.18 36.49
CA HIS A 237 -0.02 -8.59 36.81
C HIS A 237 1.28 -9.42 36.98
N PRO A 238 2.07 -9.16 38.04
CA PRO A 238 3.36 -9.83 38.27
C PRO A 238 3.24 -11.30 38.68
N SER A 239 2.04 -11.78 39.05
CA SER A 239 1.80 -13.16 39.51
C SER A 239 2.10 -14.24 38.45
N GLN A 240 2.24 -13.86 37.18
CA GLN A 240 2.67 -14.75 36.10
C GLN A 240 4.19 -14.78 35.88
N CYS A 241 4.96 -13.88 36.52
CA CYS A 241 6.42 -13.74 36.37
C CYS A 241 7.08 -13.21 37.67
N PRO A 242 7.60 -14.07 38.56
CA PRO A 242 8.07 -13.66 39.90
C PRO A 242 9.29 -12.72 39.94
N ASN A 243 10.01 -12.53 38.81
CA ASN A 243 11.12 -11.56 38.68
C ASN A 243 10.77 -10.33 37.82
N ALA A 244 9.48 -10.15 37.48
CA ALA A 244 9.01 -9.24 36.44
C ALA A 244 9.60 -7.84 36.50
N ARG A 245 9.68 -7.19 37.67
CA ARG A 245 10.11 -5.78 37.75
C ARG A 245 11.57 -5.54 37.38
N GLN A 246 12.49 -6.41 37.80
CA GLN A 246 13.93 -6.25 37.47
C GLN A 246 14.21 -6.65 36.02
N THR A 247 13.57 -7.71 35.52
CA THR A 247 13.66 -8.09 34.11
C THR A 247 13.04 -7.05 33.19
N LEU A 248 11.89 -6.47 33.56
CA LEU A 248 11.22 -5.40 32.80
C LEU A 248 12.11 -4.16 32.65
N LEU A 249 12.79 -3.73 33.71
CA LEU A 249 13.66 -2.55 33.67
C LEU A 249 14.90 -2.78 32.79
N ALA A 250 15.52 -3.96 32.89
CA ALA A 250 16.60 -4.37 31.98
C ALA A 250 16.13 -4.47 30.52
N GLU A 251 14.87 -4.85 30.30
CA GLU A 251 14.28 -4.98 28.97
C GLU A 251 13.85 -3.65 28.35
N ALA A 252 13.42 -2.69 29.17
CA ALA A 252 13.25 -1.31 28.74
C ALA A 252 14.58 -0.70 28.29
N LEU A 253 15.70 -1.06 28.92
CA LEU A 253 17.03 -0.65 28.46
C LEU A 253 17.41 -1.29 27.11
N PHE A 254 16.98 -2.52 26.81
CA PHE A 254 17.21 -3.12 25.49
C PHE A 254 16.48 -2.38 24.36
N ALA A 255 15.40 -1.64 24.65
CA ALA A 255 14.75 -0.80 23.65
C ALA A 255 15.71 0.29 23.11
N LEU A 256 16.71 0.72 23.88
CA LEU A 256 17.74 1.66 23.41
C LEU A 256 18.59 1.07 22.28
N VAL A 257 18.69 -0.27 22.16
CA VAL A 257 19.39 -0.95 21.05
C VAL A 257 18.67 -0.73 19.71
N ALA A 258 17.39 -0.35 19.71
CA ALA A 258 16.70 0.05 18.50
C ALA A 258 17.26 1.35 17.89
N ILE A 259 17.86 2.23 18.70
CA ILE A 259 18.41 3.53 18.23
C ILE A 259 19.52 3.34 17.18
N PRO A 260 20.61 2.60 17.45
CA PRO A 260 21.64 2.38 16.44
C PRO A 260 21.07 1.67 15.21
N GLY A 261 20.13 0.72 15.39
CA GLY A 261 19.42 0.10 14.28
C GLY A 261 18.73 1.13 13.38
N ALA A 262 17.94 2.03 13.98
CA ALA A 262 17.23 3.09 13.26
C ALA A 262 18.16 4.06 12.54
N LEU A 263 19.30 4.41 13.15
CA LEU A 263 20.31 5.23 12.50
C LEU A 263 20.92 4.54 11.27
N VAL A 264 21.17 3.23 11.34
CA VAL A 264 21.64 2.45 10.18
C VAL A 264 20.56 2.36 9.09
N GLY A 265 19.31 2.11 9.47
CA GLY A 265 18.20 2.07 8.50
C GLY A 265 17.99 3.42 7.80
N PHE A 266 18.10 4.52 8.56
CA PHE A 266 17.95 5.88 8.07
C PHE A 266 19.27 6.47 7.48
N MET A 267 20.32 5.66 7.35
CA MET A 267 21.65 6.12 6.93
C MET A 267 21.64 6.93 5.63
N PRO A 268 20.88 6.58 4.57
CA PRO A 268 20.85 7.41 3.36
C PRO A 268 20.34 8.84 3.64
N GLY A 269 19.34 9.00 4.50
CA GLY A 269 18.85 10.32 4.93
C GLY A 269 19.90 11.11 5.73
N ILE A 270 20.72 10.43 6.53
CA ILE A 270 21.86 11.05 7.23
C ILE A 270 22.91 11.52 6.22
N ILE A 271 23.25 10.69 5.23
CA ILE A 271 24.21 11.05 4.17
C ILE A 271 23.72 12.28 3.40
N TYR A 272 22.41 12.38 3.12
CA TYR A 272 21.82 13.57 2.49
C TYR A 272 22.03 14.83 3.34
N CYS A 273 21.79 14.77 4.65
CA CYS A 273 22.03 15.90 5.55
C CYS A 273 23.49 16.39 5.47
N ILE A 274 24.43 15.45 5.47
CA ILE A 274 25.87 15.73 5.43
C ILE A 274 26.23 16.39 4.08
N LYS A 275 25.79 15.81 2.96
CA LYS A 275 26.07 16.33 1.60
C LYS A 275 25.53 17.73 1.39
N ASN A 276 24.35 18.03 1.90
CA ASN A 276 23.67 19.30 1.69
C ASN A 276 23.93 20.33 2.79
N GLN A 277 24.73 19.99 3.82
CA GLN A 277 25.00 20.82 5.01
C GLN A 277 23.71 21.38 5.64
N SER A 278 22.63 20.61 5.60
CA SER A 278 21.29 21.08 5.97
C SER A 278 20.42 19.93 6.44
N LEU A 279 19.63 20.18 7.48
CA LEU A 279 18.64 19.24 8.02
C LEU A 279 17.28 19.39 7.32
N THR A 280 17.26 19.74 6.04
CA THR A 280 16.02 20.03 5.29
C THR A 280 15.06 18.85 5.26
N ASN A 281 15.57 17.63 5.10
CA ASN A 281 14.77 16.40 5.16
C ASN A 281 14.06 16.23 6.52
N ILE A 282 14.81 16.35 7.61
CA ILE A 282 14.28 16.23 8.99
C ILE A 282 13.30 17.37 9.28
N LYS A 283 13.67 18.60 8.92
CA LYS A 283 12.77 19.76 9.05
C LYS A 283 11.50 19.58 8.25
N PHE A 284 11.55 19.01 7.04
CA PHE A 284 10.36 18.75 6.25
C PHE A 284 9.48 17.70 6.95
N MET A 285 10.02 16.55 7.35
CA MET A 285 9.26 15.51 8.06
C MET A 285 8.59 16.03 9.34
N LEU A 286 9.26 16.89 10.10
CA LEU A 286 8.70 17.49 11.32
C LEU A 286 7.70 18.63 11.01
N ASN A 287 8.07 19.57 10.13
CA ASN A 287 7.31 20.80 9.91
C ASN A 287 6.13 20.65 8.96
N SER A 288 6.11 19.63 8.10
CA SER A 288 4.96 19.32 7.23
C SER A 288 3.70 18.94 8.03
N GLY A 289 3.82 18.66 9.34
CA GLY A 289 2.69 18.53 10.27
C GLY A 289 2.39 19.78 11.11
N LEU A 290 3.35 20.69 11.29
CA LEU A 290 3.30 21.79 12.27
C LEU A 290 3.02 23.17 11.68
N SER A 291 3.22 23.36 10.37
CA SER A 291 3.28 24.71 9.80
C SER A 291 1.92 25.41 9.75
N HIS A 292 0.80 24.70 9.69
CA HIS A 292 -0.57 25.25 9.79
C HIS A 292 -1.46 24.25 10.53
N ALA A 293 -1.56 24.38 11.86
CA ALA A 293 -2.50 23.56 12.63
C ALA A 293 -3.92 23.79 12.08
N SER A 294 -4.56 22.74 11.56
CA SER A 294 -5.91 22.84 11.04
C SER A 294 -6.86 23.27 12.15
N THR A 295 -7.70 24.27 11.88
CA THR A 295 -8.70 24.73 12.85
C THR A 295 -9.64 23.58 13.20
N PHE A 296 -10.19 23.57 14.42
CA PHE A 296 -11.13 22.52 14.85
C PHE A 296 -12.28 22.27 13.85
N PRO A 297 -12.91 23.30 13.24
CA PRO A 297 -13.90 23.09 12.17
C PRO A 297 -13.34 22.35 10.96
N LYS A 298 -12.12 22.66 10.51
CA LYS A 298 -11.48 21.96 9.38
C LYS A 298 -11.20 20.50 9.74
N LYS A 299 -10.80 20.19 10.98
CA LYS A 299 -10.64 18.80 11.46
C LYS A 299 -11.95 18.02 11.41
N LEU A 300 -13.06 18.61 11.87
CA LEU A 300 -14.38 17.97 11.82
C LEU A 300 -14.85 17.75 10.38
N GLN A 301 -14.55 18.68 9.48
CA GLN A 301 -14.82 18.50 8.04
C GLN A 301 -13.96 17.38 7.44
N MET A 302 -12.68 17.26 7.81
CA MET A 302 -11.82 16.14 7.38
C MET A 302 -12.33 14.80 7.91
N LEU A 303 -12.83 14.74 9.14
CA LEU A 303 -13.47 13.53 9.68
C LEU A 303 -14.72 13.15 8.87
N SER A 304 -15.56 14.14 8.53
CA SER A 304 -16.75 13.91 7.68
C SER A 304 -16.35 13.39 6.29
N LEU A 305 -15.35 14.00 5.65
CA LEU A 305 -14.80 13.55 4.35
C LEU A 305 -14.27 12.12 4.44
N TYR A 306 -13.47 11.84 5.47
CA TYR A 306 -12.88 10.52 5.70
C TYR A 306 -13.96 9.45 5.89
N ALA A 307 -14.93 9.70 6.76
CA ALA A 307 -15.98 8.74 7.10
C ALA A 307 -16.97 8.50 5.96
N ARG A 308 -17.30 9.53 5.17
CA ARG A 308 -18.31 9.44 4.10
C ARG A 308 -17.72 9.02 2.76
N CYS A 309 -16.47 9.36 2.48
CA CYS A 309 -15.88 9.21 1.14
C CYS A 309 -14.61 8.36 1.18
N THR A 310 -13.57 8.80 1.90
CA THR A 310 -12.22 8.23 1.76
C THR A 310 -12.09 6.82 2.30
N ALA A 311 -12.41 6.61 3.58
CA ALA A 311 -12.30 5.29 4.21
C ALA A 311 -13.20 4.24 3.53
N PRO A 312 -14.49 4.52 3.27
CA PRO A 312 -15.31 3.52 2.63
C PRO A 312 -14.99 3.32 1.13
N ARG A 313 -14.34 4.28 0.44
CA ARG A 313 -13.72 4.05 -0.89
C ARG A 313 -12.60 3.03 -0.82
N VAL A 314 -11.66 3.21 0.12
CA VAL A 314 -10.53 2.28 0.35
C VAL A 314 -11.06 0.89 0.73
N ILE A 315 -11.90 0.80 1.76
CA ILE A 315 -12.45 -0.49 2.24
C ILE A 315 -13.32 -1.17 1.17
N GLY A 316 -14.05 -0.38 0.37
CA GLY A 316 -14.97 -0.87 -0.66
C GLY A 316 -14.31 -1.20 -2.00
N GLY A 317 -13.11 -0.67 -2.27
CA GLY A 317 -12.38 -0.89 -3.52
C GLY A 317 -12.75 0.01 -4.70
N ALA A 318 -13.49 1.10 -4.50
CA ALA A 318 -14.00 1.91 -5.59
C ALA A 318 -12.92 2.84 -6.18
N LEU A 319 -12.74 2.84 -7.51
CA LEU A 319 -11.83 3.77 -8.18
C LEU A 319 -12.48 5.15 -8.42
N PRO A 320 -11.73 6.25 -8.31
CA PRO A 320 -12.24 7.60 -8.49
C PRO A 320 -12.64 7.96 -9.92
N THR A 321 -12.03 7.33 -10.91
CA THR A 321 -12.08 7.68 -12.35
C THR A 321 -13.08 6.85 -13.16
N GLU A 322 -13.84 5.95 -12.52
CA GLU A 322 -14.84 5.16 -13.23
C GLU A 322 -16.05 6.02 -13.66
N PRO A 323 -16.55 5.87 -14.91
CA PRO A 323 -17.63 6.69 -15.48
C PRO A 323 -18.97 6.56 -14.72
N TYR A 324 -19.07 5.67 -13.74
CA TYR A 324 -20.26 5.40 -12.93
C TYR A 324 -20.21 5.98 -11.51
N VAL A 325 -19.13 6.65 -11.10
CA VAL A 325 -19.09 7.39 -9.82
C VAL A 325 -19.79 8.74 -9.99
N ARG A 326 -21.12 8.75 -10.20
CA ARG A 326 -21.88 10.00 -10.36
C ARG A 326 -21.95 10.75 -9.02
N LEU A 327 -21.83 12.09 -9.10
CA LEU A 327 -21.79 13.06 -8.00
C LEU A 327 -22.95 12.96 -6.96
N GLY A 328 -24.03 12.25 -7.29
CA GLY A 328 -25.19 12.01 -6.39
C GLY A 328 -25.42 10.54 -6.01
N HIS A 329 -24.61 9.61 -6.51
CA HIS A 329 -24.61 8.18 -6.17
C HIS A 329 -23.16 7.70 -6.18
N SER A 330 -22.33 8.23 -5.27
CA SER A 330 -21.08 7.56 -4.94
C SER A 330 -21.47 6.22 -4.34
N ALA A 331 -21.61 5.16 -5.13
CA ALA A 331 -21.82 3.81 -4.63
C ALA A 331 -20.51 3.32 -4.00
N VAL A 332 -20.13 4.03 -2.95
CA VAL A 332 -19.21 3.68 -1.89
C VAL A 332 -19.69 2.37 -1.24
N VAL A 333 -20.98 2.04 -1.34
CA VAL A 333 -21.55 0.77 -0.90
C VAL A 333 -21.37 -0.32 -1.98
N THR A 334 -20.16 -0.84 -2.11
CA THR A 334 -19.96 -2.16 -2.74
C THR A 334 -20.41 -3.24 -1.75
N PRO A 335 -20.90 -4.41 -2.20
CA PRO A 335 -21.10 -5.54 -1.29
C PRO A 335 -19.84 -5.86 -0.47
N GLY A 336 -18.65 -5.65 -1.06
CA GLY A 336 -17.35 -5.71 -0.38
C GLY A 336 -17.23 -4.73 0.79
N LEU A 337 -17.68 -3.48 0.64
CA LEU A 337 -17.75 -2.51 1.75
C LEU A 337 -18.70 -3.01 2.83
N VAL A 338 -19.89 -3.49 2.48
CA VAL A 338 -20.88 -3.94 3.48
C VAL A 338 -20.31 -5.09 4.30
N ILE A 339 -19.75 -6.11 3.65
CA ILE A 339 -19.14 -7.26 4.31
C ILE A 339 -17.98 -6.81 5.23
N SER A 340 -17.10 -5.95 4.73
CA SER A 340 -15.96 -5.42 5.48
C SER A 340 -16.40 -4.55 6.66
N GLY A 341 -17.38 -3.67 6.46
CA GLY A 341 -17.95 -2.81 7.49
C GLY A 341 -18.63 -3.61 8.60
N VAL A 342 -19.40 -4.64 8.25
CA VAL A 342 -20.00 -5.57 9.22
C VAL A 342 -18.90 -6.30 10.01
N ALA A 343 -17.84 -6.78 9.34
CA ALA A 343 -16.74 -7.44 10.03
C ALA A 343 -15.99 -6.51 11.00
N ILE A 344 -15.75 -5.25 10.60
CA ILE A 344 -15.16 -4.22 11.48
C ILE A 344 -16.07 -3.95 12.69
N ALA A 345 -17.37 -3.77 12.47
CA ALA A 345 -18.34 -3.56 13.55
C ALA A 345 -18.39 -4.74 14.53
N LEU A 346 -18.44 -5.97 14.02
CA LEU A 346 -18.41 -7.19 14.84
C LEU A 346 -17.10 -7.33 15.62
N ALA A 347 -15.97 -6.91 15.03
CA ALA A 347 -14.68 -6.92 15.73
C ALA A 347 -14.66 -5.93 16.89
N ILE A 348 -15.17 -4.71 16.70
CA ILE A 348 -15.30 -3.70 17.77
C ILE A 348 -16.21 -4.20 18.88
N ILE A 349 -17.38 -4.77 18.52
CA ILE A 349 -18.31 -5.36 19.48
C ILE A 349 -17.65 -6.49 20.26
N ALA A 350 -16.92 -7.39 19.59
CA ALA A 350 -16.21 -8.49 20.24
C ALA A 350 -15.13 -8.00 21.21
N ILE A 351 -14.39 -6.94 20.86
CA ILE A 351 -13.42 -6.30 21.77
C ILE A 351 -14.14 -5.76 23.01
N GLY A 352 -15.23 -5.00 22.85
CA GLY A 352 -16.01 -4.46 23.96
C GLY A 352 -16.60 -5.55 24.87
N LEU A 353 -17.25 -6.55 24.26
CA LEU A 353 -17.84 -7.68 24.98
C LEU A 353 -16.79 -8.49 25.74
N SER A 354 -15.56 -8.60 25.24
CA SER A 354 -14.51 -9.40 25.89
C SER A 354 -14.12 -8.93 27.30
N PHE A 355 -14.40 -7.67 27.65
CA PHE A 355 -14.14 -7.14 28.99
C PHE A 355 -15.17 -7.60 30.02
N PHE A 356 -16.40 -7.90 29.57
CA PHE A 356 -17.51 -8.33 30.43
C PHE A 356 -17.75 -9.83 30.32
N TRP A 357 -17.52 -10.42 29.14
CA TRP A 357 -17.79 -11.82 28.82
C TRP A 357 -16.52 -12.54 28.37
N HIS A 358 -15.93 -13.30 29.29
CA HIS A 358 -14.65 -14.00 29.13
C HIS A 358 -14.76 -15.32 28.33
N HIS A 359 -15.70 -15.41 27.39
CA HIS A 359 -15.83 -16.59 26.55
C HIS A 359 -14.57 -16.76 25.66
N PRO A 360 -13.94 -17.96 25.59
CA PRO A 360 -12.67 -18.16 24.89
C PRO A 360 -12.68 -17.66 23.45
N ALA A 361 -13.78 -17.84 22.74
CA ALA A 361 -13.90 -17.40 21.35
C ALA A 361 -13.89 -15.85 21.22
N VAL A 362 -14.54 -15.13 22.13
CA VAL A 362 -14.60 -13.66 22.12
C VAL A 362 -13.24 -13.07 22.50
N VAL A 363 -12.56 -13.66 23.48
CA VAL A 363 -11.20 -13.26 23.87
C VAL A 363 -10.20 -13.48 22.74
N ARG A 364 -10.28 -14.62 22.04
CA ARG A 364 -9.45 -14.89 20.86
C ARG A 364 -9.69 -13.88 19.74
N THR A 365 -10.95 -13.52 19.48
CA THR A 365 -11.26 -12.47 18.49
C THR A 365 -10.62 -11.15 18.89
N ARG A 366 -10.75 -10.72 20.15
CA ARG A 366 -10.02 -9.54 20.64
C ARG A 366 -8.53 -9.65 20.33
N GLN A 367 -7.89 -10.78 20.65
CA GLN A 367 -6.45 -10.97 20.43
C GLN A 367 -6.06 -10.88 18.95
N LEU A 368 -6.92 -11.33 18.04
CA LEU A 368 -6.70 -11.25 16.59
C LEU A 368 -6.96 -9.85 16.01
N THR A 369 -7.93 -9.11 16.55
CA THR A 369 -8.41 -7.86 15.96
C THR A 369 -7.95 -6.59 16.67
N LEU A 370 -7.41 -6.67 17.89
CA LEU A 370 -7.01 -5.48 18.65
C LEU A 370 -5.95 -4.65 17.91
N ILE A 371 -4.84 -5.26 17.47
CA ILE A 371 -3.80 -4.55 16.71
C ILE A 371 -4.39 -3.97 15.41
N PRO A 372 -5.10 -4.73 14.54
CA PRO A 372 -5.79 -4.18 13.37
C PRO A 372 -6.72 -3.00 13.64
N ILE A 373 -7.56 -3.07 14.68
CA ILE A 373 -8.54 -2.01 14.99
C ILE A 373 -7.83 -0.76 15.52
N VAL A 374 -6.84 -0.90 16.40
CA VAL A 374 -6.05 0.25 16.87
C VAL A 374 -5.29 0.88 15.71
N PHE A 375 -4.79 0.09 14.76
CA PHE A 375 -4.15 0.59 13.53
C PHE A 375 -5.11 1.45 12.68
N MET A 376 -6.35 1.00 12.48
CA MET A 376 -7.39 1.80 11.80
C MET A 376 -7.70 3.12 12.56
N ILE A 377 -7.72 3.08 13.89
CA ILE A 377 -7.93 4.28 14.72
C ILE A 377 -6.78 5.26 14.54
N VAL A 378 -5.52 4.80 14.57
CA VAL A 378 -4.35 5.65 14.38
C VAL A 378 -4.36 6.31 12.99
N ILE A 379 -4.67 5.56 11.92
CA ILE A 379 -4.82 6.15 10.58
C ILE A 379 -5.87 7.26 10.60
N THR A 380 -7.04 6.98 11.18
CA THR A 380 -8.14 7.95 11.24
C THR A 380 -7.72 9.22 11.98
N VAL A 381 -7.07 9.08 13.14
CA VAL A 381 -6.59 10.22 13.93
C VAL A 381 -5.54 11.02 13.18
N VAL A 382 -4.54 10.37 12.58
CA VAL A 382 -3.46 11.08 11.87
C VAL A 382 -4.00 11.74 10.61
N PHE A 383 -4.84 11.05 9.84
CA PHE A 383 -5.49 11.61 8.64
C PHE A 383 -6.26 12.89 8.96
N CYS A 384 -7.12 12.85 9.98
CA CYS A 384 -7.95 14.01 10.36
C CYS A 384 -7.15 15.17 10.98
N ASN A 385 -5.95 14.91 11.51
CA ASN A 385 -5.07 15.94 12.07
C ASN A 385 -3.99 16.42 11.09
N SER A 386 -3.85 15.79 9.92
CA SER A 386 -2.81 16.13 8.95
C SER A 386 -3.09 17.45 8.24
N SER A 387 -2.13 18.38 8.31
CA SER A 387 -2.20 19.64 7.57
C SER A 387 -2.02 19.41 6.06
N VAL A 388 -1.23 18.40 5.66
CA VAL A 388 -1.02 18.00 4.26
C VAL A 388 -2.34 17.55 3.64
N VAL A 389 -3.05 16.64 4.30
CA VAL A 389 -4.37 16.16 3.86
C VAL A 389 -5.37 17.32 3.77
N ALA A 390 -5.33 18.25 4.72
CA ALA A 390 -6.23 19.40 4.73
C ALA A 390 -5.95 20.40 3.58
N VAL A 391 -4.69 20.55 3.16
CA VAL A 391 -4.27 21.40 2.03
C VAL A 391 -4.62 20.75 0.70
N GLU A 392 -4.38 19.45 0.55
CA GLU A 392 -4.73 18.70 -0.66
C GLU A 392 -6.25 18.64 -0.89
N ASN A 393 -7.05 18.56 0.19
CA ASN A 393 -8.51 18.61 0.11
C ASN A 393 -9.03 20.05 0.30
N ARG A 394 -8.98 20.83 -0.78
CA ARG A 394 -9.56 22.19 -0.84
C ARG A 394 -11.07 22.16 -0.63
N THR A 395 -11.77 21.19 -1.24
CA THR A 395 -13.18 20.91 -0.99
C THR A 395 -13.33 19.78 0.03
N THR A 396 -14.34 19.87 0.89
CA THR A 396 -14.61 18.87 1.94
C THR A 396 -15.81 17.98 1.62
N THR A 397 -16.24 18.02 0.36
CA THR A 397 -17.32 17.21 -0.20
C THR A 397 -16.76 15.95 -0.87
N CYS A 398 -17.56 14.89 -0.97
CA CYS A 398 -17.18 13.74 -1.80
C CYS A 398 -17.09 14.21 -3.25
N THR A 399 -15.91 14.06 -3.86
CA THR A 399 -15.71 14.36 -5.28
C THR A 399 -15.21 13.12 -6.01
N GLN A 400 -15.25 13.16 -7.34
CA GLN A 400 -14.58 12.17 -8.20
C GLN A 400 -13.05 12.29 -8.13
N LEU A 401 -12.52 13.35 -7.53
CA LEU A 401 -11.07 13.49 -7.34
C LEU A 401 -10.66 12.70 -6.10
N ASP A 402 -9.54 12.00 -6.22
CA ASP A 402 -8.89 11.33 -5.10
C ASP A 402 -7.54 11.97 -4.85
N ALA A 403 -7.54 13.04 -4.07
CA ALA A 403 -6.31 13.73 -3.69
C ALA A 403 -5.59 13.01 -2.55
N SER A 404 -6.35 12.45 -1.60
CA SER A 404 -5.83 12.02 -0.30
C SER A 404 -6.07 10.55 0.05
N GLY A 405 -6.72 9.77 -0.81
CA GLY A 405 -7.01 8.36 -0.56
C GLY A 405 -5.75 7.53 -0.27
N ARG A 406 -4.61 7.87 -0.87
CA ARG A 406 -3.29 7.30 -0.55
C ARG A 406 -2.90 7.38 0.93
N TYR A 407 -3.38 8.36 1.69
CA TYR A 407 -3.08 8.44 3.13
C TYR A 407 -3.97 7.55 3.99
N ALA A 408 -5.11 7.10 3.44
CA ALA A 408 -6.05 6.18 4.07
C ALA A 408 -5.90 4.74 3.56
N ALA A 409 -5.27 4.52 2.41
CA ALA A 409 -5.06 3.18 1.86
C ALA A 409 -4.39 2.19 2.84
N PRO A 410 -3.53 2.60 3.80
CA PRO A 410 -3.03 1.68 4.83
C PRO A 410 -4.10 0.93 5.64
N LEU A 411 -5.38 1.35 5.61
CA LEU A 411 -6.50 0.54 6.12
C LEU A 411 -6.56 -0.85 5.49
N SER A 412 -6.22 -0.98 4.21
CA SER A 412 -6.22 -2.24 3.46
C SER A 412 -5.22 -3.25 4.02
N ILE A 413 -4.14 -2.80 4.65
CA ILE A 413 -3.11 -3.65 5.25
C ILE A 413 -3.68 -4.53 6.37
N VAL A 414 -4.63 -4.00 7.14
CA VAL A 414 -5.16 -4.65 8.35
C VAL A 414 -6.54 -5.27 8.17
N LEU A 415 -7.25 -4.87 7.10
CA LEU A 415 -8.57 -5.41 6.74
C LEU A 415 -8.59 -6.95 6.58
N PRO A 416 -7.59 -7.61 5.96
CA PRO A 416 -7.56 -9.07 5.82
C PRO A 416 -7.65 -9.82 7.16
N PHE A 417 -6.99 -9.31 8.20
CA PHE A 417 -6.98 -9.95 9.52
C PHE A 417 -8.34 -9.83 10.21
N ILE A 418 -9.03 -8.71 10.05
CA ILE A 418 -10.37 -8.49 10.63
C ILE A 418 -11.38 -9.44 9.99
N LEU A 419 -11.43 -9.48 8.66
CA LEU A 419 -12.30 -10.40 7.92
C LEU A 419 -12.05 -11.85 8.30
N ALA A 420 -10.78 -12.26 8.32
CA ALA A 420 -10.39 -13.61 8.70
C ALA A 420 -10.74 -13.94 10.16
N ALA A 421 -10.59 -12.99 11.10
CA ALA A 421 -10.89 -13.19 12.51
C ALA A 421 -12.38 -13.43 12.74
N ILE A 422 -13.26 -12.64 12.11
CA ILE A 422 -14.71 -12.79 12.24
C ILE A 422 -15.18 -14.11 11.65
N ILE A 423 -14.65 -14.52 10.49
CA ILE A 423 -14.99 -15.82 9.91
C ILE A 423 -14.49 -16.96 10.81
N ALA A 424 -13.27 -16.86 11.34
CA ALA A 424 -12.72 -17.85 12.27
C ALA A 424 -13.52 -17.92 13.59
N LEU A 425 -14.00 -16.78 14.09
CA LEU A 425 -14.87 -16.69 15.26
C LEU A 425 -16.19 -17.44 15.04
N CYS A 426 -16.90 -17.11 13.96
CA CYS A 426 -18.17 -17.74 13.61
C CYS A 426 -17.98 -19.26 13.42
N TRP A 427 -16.88 -19.67 12.79
CA TRP A 427 -16.54 -21.08 12.63
C TRP A 427 -16.28 -21.80 13.97
N GLN A 428 -15.63 -21.15 14.94
CA GLN A 428 -15.35 -21.70 16.26
C GLN A 428 -16.58 -21.89 17.13
N PHE A 429 -17.48 -20.89 17.19
CA PHE A 429 -18.70 -20.97 18.01
C PHE A 429 -19.57 -22.19 17.66
N LEU A 430 -19.52 -22.64 16.40
CA LEU A 430 -20.29 -23.77 15.89
C LEU A 430 -19.65 -25.12 16.22
N ALA A 431 -18.32 -25.18 16.31
CA ALA A 431 -17.58 -26.39 16.66
C ALA A 431 -17.66 -26.72 18.15
N VAL A 432 -17.81 -25.71 19.02
CA VAL A 432 -17.91 -25.91 20.48
C VAL A 432 -19.29 -26.44 20.90
N ARG A 433 -20.38 -25.99 20.23
CA ARG A 433 -21.73 -26.52 20.49
C ARG A 433 -21.90 -28.01 20.17
N THR A 434 -21.02 -28.59 19.36
CA THR A 434 -21.08 -30.01 18.98
C THR A 434 -20.44 -30.94 20.00
N ASN A 435 -19.53 -30.44 20.85
CA ASN A 435 -18.81 -31.25 21.85
C ASN A 435 -19.41 -31.19 23.26
N GLN A 436 -20.36 -30.29 23.54
CA GLN A 436 -20.99 -30.19 24.86
C GLN A 436 -22.23 -31.09 25.06
N GLN A 437 -22.62 -31.90 24.06
CA GLN A 437 -23.82 -32.76 24.13
C GLN A 437 -23.54 -34.22 24.49
N THR A 438 -22.48 -34.54 25.23
CA THR A 438 -22.33 -35.89 25.81
C THR A 438 -21.93 -35.85 27.29
N PRO A 439 -22.89 -35.65 28.20
CA PRO A 439 -22.76 -36.12 29.57
C PRO A 439 -23.40 -37.52 29.64
N SER A 440 -22.62 -38.58 29.38
CA SER A 440 -23.03 -39.91 29.82
C SER A 440 -22.70 -40.03 31.30
N GLN A 441 -23.73 -39.84 32.13
CA GLN A 441 -23.78 -40.38 33.48
C GLN A 441 -23.50 -41.89 33.44
N ASN A 442 -22.59 -42.38 34.29
CA ASN A 442 -22.86 -43.52 35.16
C ASN A 442 -21.76 -43.72 36.20
N THR A 443 -22.24 -43.97 37.40
CA THR A 443 -21.54 -44.20 38.67
C THR A 443 -21.07 -45.65 38.76
N GLN A 444 -19.94 -45.87 39.46
CA GLN A 444 -19.48 -47.11 40.16
C GLN A 444 -19.52 -48.47 39.43
N GLU A 445 -18.35 -49.11 39.22
CA GLU A 445 -17.98 -50.41 39.80
C GLU A 445 -16.55 -50.88 39.40
N SER A 446 -16.05 -51.87 40.14
CA SER A 446 -14.68 -52.36 40.35
C SER A 446 -13.96 -53.11 39.20
N ILE A 447 -12.62 -53.14 39.32
CA ILE A 447 -11.53 -53.84 38.55
C ILE A 447 -11.60 -55.40 38.69
N PRO A 448 -10.92 -56.33 37.93
CA PRO A 448 -10.06 -56.26 36.70
C PRO A 448 -10.37 -57.30 35.56
N SER A 449 -9.59 -57.18 34.47
CA SER A 449 -9.06 -58.25 33.56
C SER A 449 -9.88 -58.71 32.36
N GLY A 450 -9.19 -58.83 31.21
CA GLY A 450 -9.68 -59.54 30.03
C GLY A 450 -9.51 -58.79 28.71
N THR A 451 -8.47 -59.14 27.96
CA THR A 451 -8.29 -58.87 26.53
C THR A 451 -9.56 -59.13 25.72
N LEU A 452 -10.04 -58.15 24.96
CA LEU A 452 -10.74 -58.35 23.69
C LEU A 452 -10.80 -57.05 22.88
N SER A 453 -10.38 -57.18 21.63
CA SER A 453 -10.37 -56.16 20.58
C SER A 453 -11.77 -55.59 20.35
N ASN A 454 -11.94 -54.28 20.55
CA ASN A 454 -13.09 -53.54 20.02
C ASN A 454 -12.59 -52.43 19.09
N THR A 455 -12.79 -52.69 17.81
CA THR A 455 -12.66 -51.76 16.69
C THR A 455 -13.67 -50.62 16.91
N TYR A 456 -13.30 -49.57 17.63
CA TYR A 456 -14.10 -48.36 17.73
C TYR A 456 -13.98 -47.57 16.42
N SER A 457 -14.84 -47.93 15.47
CA SER A 457 -15.29 -47.03 14.40
C SER A 457 -16.03 -45.86 15.05
N GLY A 458 -15.29 -44.83 15.45
CA GLY A 458 -15.84 -43.56 15.91
C GLY A 458 -16.58 -42.87 14.77
N ASN A 459 -17.89 -43.11 14.68
CA ASN A 459 -18.79 -42.35 13.82
C ASN A 459 -18.72 -40.87 14.21
N HIS A 460 -18.09 -40.05 13.36
CA HIS A 460 -18.20 -38.59 13.43
C HIS A 460 -19.67 -38.20 13.26
N SER A 461 -20.34 -37.90 14.38
CA SER A 461 -21.68 -37.30 14.40
C SER A 461 -21.64 -35.95 13.67
N ASN A 462 -22.03 -35.95 12.40
CA ASN A 462 -22.24 -34.78 11.58
C ASN A 462 -23.57 -34.13 12.00
N SER A 463 -23.56 -33.21 12.95
CA SER A 463 -24.79 -32.49 13.32
C SER A 463 -25.30 -31.62 12.16
N LEU A 464 -26.59 -31.75 11.87
CA LEU A 464 -27.30 -31.07 10.77
C LEU A 464 -27.32 -29.53 10.93
N LEU A 465 -27.16 -29.01 12.16
CA LEU A 465 -27.29 -27.58 12.46
C LEU A 465 -26.01 -26.76 12.21
N GLY A 466 -24.83 -27.40 12.18
CA GLY A 466 -23.55 -26.73 11.90
C GLY A 466 -23.24 -26.53 10.41
N ARG A 467 -23.85 -27.34 9.53
CA ARG A 467 -23.72 -27.25 8.07
C ARG A 467 -24.29 -25.95 7.47
N PRO A 468 -25.53 -25.50 7.78
CA PRO A 468 -26.10 -24.30 7.14
C PRO A 468 -25.29 -23.03 7.41
N ILE A 469 -24.73 -22.86 8.60
CA ILE A 469 -23.97 -21.64 8.93
C ILE A 469 -22.59 -21.64 8.27
N LYS A 470 -21.93 -22.80 8.14
CA LYS A 470 -20.70 -22.93 7.35
C LYS A 470 -20.96 -22.61 5.87
N ILE A 471 -22.11 -23.03 5.34
CA ILE A 471 -22.56 -22.66 3.98
C ILE A 471 -22.73 -21.15 3.89
N VAL A 472 -23.39 -20.51 4.86
CA VAL A 472 -23.57 -19.04 4.88
C VAL A 472 -22.21 -18.32 4.90
N LEU A 473 -21.26 -18.74 5.74
CA LEU A 473 -19.91 -18.14 5.78
C LEU A 473 -19.16 -18.30 4.45
N LEU A 474 -19.29 -19.46 3.80
CA LEU A 474 -18.72 -19.69 2.48
C LEU A 474 -19.39 -18.81 1.42
N LEU A 475 -20.72 -18.65 1.47
CA LEU A 475 -21.46 -17.76 0.58
C LEU A 475 -21.05 -16.30 0.77
N VAL A 476 -20.77 -15.85 2.00
CA VAL A 476 -20.24 -14.50 2.27
C VAL A 476 -18.86 -14.32 1.65
N LEU A 477 -17.97 -15.31 1.77
CA LEU A 477 -16.65 -15.27 1.12
C LEU A 477 -16.76 -15.27 -0.41
N ILE A 478 -17.64 -16.12 -0.97
CA ILE A 478 -17.91 -16.15 -2.41
C ILE A 478 -18.44 -14.79 -2.88
N ALA A 479 -19.41 -14.21 -2.16
CA ALA A 479 -19.95 -12.89 -2.48
C ALA A 479 -18.88 -11.80 -2.41
N TYR A 480 -17.99 -11.84 -1.40
CA TYR A 480 -16.86 -10.91 -1.28
C TYR A 480 -15.95 -10.99 -2.50
N PHE A 481 -15.43 -12.18 -2.83
CA PHE A 481 -14.49 -12.34 -3.96
C PHE A 481 -15.16 -12.19 -5.33
N ALA A 482 -16.43 -12.55 -5.48
CA ALA A 482 -17.19 -12.30 -6.71
C ALA A 482 -17.38 -10.81 -6.95
N THR A 483 -17.60 -10.02 -5.88
CA THR A 483 -17.67 -8.56 -5.98
C THR A 483 -16.33 -7.99 -6.44
N GLN A 484 -15.21 -8.50 -5.90
CA GLN A 484 -13.88 -8.07 -6.37
C GLN A 484 -13.65 -8.49 -7.82
N ALA A 485 -13.90 -9.74 -8.19
CA ALA A 485 -13.77 -10.19 -9.57
C ALA A 485 -14.59 -9.36 -10.55
N TYR A 486 -15.83 -9.01 -10.19
CA TYR A 486 -16.65 -8.10 -10.98
C TYR A 486 -16.03 -6.71 -11.09
N ALA A 487 -15.55 -6.12 -9.99
CA ALA A 487 -14.91 -4.80 -10.01
C ALA A 487 -13.70 -4.77 -10.96
N TYR A 488 -12.84 -5.80 -10.92
CA TYR A 488 -11.69 -5.89 -11.83
C TYR A 488 -12.13 -6.02 -13.29
N ALA A 489 -13.10 -6.89 -13.57
CA ALA A 489 -13.60 -7.10 -14.94
C ALA A 489 -14.36 -5.89 -15.50
N ALA A 490 -15.07 -5.15 -14.64
CA ALA A 490 -15.84 -3.96 -15.00
C ALA A 490 -15.01 -2.67 -15.00
N SER A 491 -13.76 -2.72 -14.51
CA SER A 491 -12.87 -1.57 -14.47
C SER A 491 -12.59 -1.03 -15.87
N TYR A 492 -12.60 0.30 -16.03
CA TYR A 492 -12.40 0.93 -17.33
C TYR A 492 -10.89 1.04 -17.65
N PRO A 493 -10.36 0.33 -18.67
CA PRO A 493 -8.93 0.25 -19.00
C PRO A 493 -8.14 1.55 -18.94
N GLU A 494 -8.73 2.62 -19.46
CA GLU A 494 -8.08 3.93 -19.61
C GLU A 494 -8.08 4.76 -18.33
N ALA A 495 -8.87 4.36 -17.34
CA ALA A 495 -9.02 5.07 -16.07
C ALA A 495 -8.26 4.41 -14.92
N VAL A 496 -7.92 3.12 -15.01
CA VAL A 496 -7.33 2.32 -13.91
C VAL A 496 -6.09 2.99 -13.31
N PHE A 497 -5.08 3.29 -14.13
CA PHE A 497 -3.83 3.93 -13.69
C PHE A 497 -3.79 5.44 -13.93
N LYS A 498 -4.86 6.02 -14.47
CA LYS A 498 -4.93 7.46 -14.71
C LYS A 498 -4.88 8.23 -13.40
N SER A 499 -4.12 9.32 -13.35
CA SER A 499 -4.10 10.17 -12.16
C SER A 499 -5.40 10.96 -12.05
N THR A 500 -5.91 11.10 -10.83
CA THR A 500 -7.01 12.02 -10.52
C THR A 500 -6.55 13.47 -10.56
N GLY A 501 -5.24 13.73 -10.49
CA GLY A 501 -4.66 15.07 -10.54
C GLY A 501 -4.70 15.72 -11.92
N CYS A 502 -4.95 14.94 -12.98
CA CYS A 502 -5.10 15.46 -14.34
C CYS A 502 -6.06 14.58 -15.15
N LEU A 503 -7.24 15.12 -15.45
CA LEU A 503 -8.25 14.42 -16.26
C LEU A 503 -7.95 14.53 -17.76
N GLN A 504 -7.07 15.45 -18.16
CA GLN A 504 -6.73 15.72 -19.56
C GLN A 504 -5.58 14.87 -20.10
N MET A 505 -4.95 14.04 -19.25
CA MET A 505 -3.79 13.21 -19.60
C MET A 505 -3.95 12.45 -20.93
N VAL A 506 -2.85 12.40 -21.67
CA VAL A 506 -2.69 11.63 -22.91
C VAL A 506 -2.86 10.14 -22.60
N ARG A 507 -3.54 9.41 -23.48
CA ARG A 507 -3.73 7.96 -23.32
C ARG A 507 -2.50 7.17 -23.72
N ASP A 508 -1.92 7.57 -24.85
CA ASP A 508 -0.77 6.96 -25.49
C ASP A 508 0.04 8.06 -26.19
N GLU A 509 1.27 8.25 -25.75
CA GLU A 509 2.19 9.28 -26.24
C GLU A 509 2.84 8.89 -27.58
N THR A 510 2.67 7.66 -28.06
CA THR A 510 3.38 7.14 -29.26
C THR A 510 3.25 8.04 -30.49
N ALA A 511 2.07 8.60 -30.75
CA ALA A 511 1.86 9.48 -31.91
C ALA A 511 2.59 10.83 -31.76
N ILE A 512 2.68 11.34 -30.53
CA ILE A 512 3.42 12.57 -30.20
C ILE A 512 4.92 12.31 -30.37
N ASP A 513 5.41 11.20 -29.80
CA ASP A 513 6.81 10.78 -29.85
C ASP A 513 7.27 10.61 -31.31
N GLN A 514 6.48 9.91 -32.13
CA GLN A 514 6.76 9.71 -33.56
C GLN A 514 6.80 11.03 -34.33
N TYR A 515 5.85 11.94 -34.10
CA TYR A 515 5.85 13.24 -34.75
C TYR A 515 7.08 14.06 -34.37
N MET A 516 7.43 14.11 -33.09
CA MET A 516 8.59 14.86 -32.61
C MET A 516 9.89 14.29 -33.20
N GLN A 517 10.03 12.97 -33.27
CA GLN A 517 11.17 12.31 -33.93
C GLN A 517 11.24 12.64 -35.43
N GLN A 518 10.12 12.52 -36.17
CA GLN A 518 10.07 12.80 -37.61
C GLN A 518 10.41 14.26 -37.96
N ASN A 519 10.10 15.19 -37.05
CA ASN A 519 10.36 16.62 -37.24
C ASN A 519 11.65 17.09 -36.54
N ASN A 520 12.50 16.17 -36.06
CA ASN A 520 13.76 16.48 -35.34
C ASN A 520 13.58 17.41 -34.13
N ILE A 521 12.46 17.25 -33.41
CA ILE A 521 12.14 18.02 -32.20
C ILE A 521 12.66 17.24 -30.98
N HIS A 522 13.86 17.57 -30.51
CA HIS A 522 14.50 16.90 -29.37
C HIS A 522 14.29 17.60 -28.02
N TYR A 523 13.89 18.86 -28.03
CA TYR A 523 13.78 19.69 -26.83
C TYR A 523 12.43 20.39 -26.78
N ALA A 524 11.79 20.38 -25.63
CA ALA A 524 10.51 21.06 -25.46
C ALA A 524 10.21 21.44 -24.00
N PHE A 525 9.32 22.41 -23.83
CA PHE A 525 8.68 22.71 -22.55
C PHE A 525 7.24 22.21 -22.52
N GLY A 526 6.82 21.65 -21.39
CA GLY A 526 5.44 21.21 -21.16
C GLY A 526 5.06 21.30 -19.68
N ASN A 527 3.85 20.86 -19.32
CA ASN A 527 3.53 20.60 -17.91
C ASN A 527 4.03 19.18 -17.53
N SER A 528 4.14 18.86 -16.24
CA SER A 528 4.63 17.55 -15.78
C SER A 528 3.78 16.36 -16.27
N TRP A 529 2.50 16.58 -16.55
CA TRP A 529 1.59 15.56 -17.07
C TRP A 529 1.85 15.16 -18.53
N ILE A 530 2.58 15.99 -19.28
CA ILE A 530 3.03 15.72 -20.66
C ILE A 530 4.54 15.48 -20.69
N ALA A 531 5.29 16.26 -19.93
CA ALA A 531 6.75 16.33 -19.99
C ALA A 531 7.44 15.07 -19.46
N ASP A 532 7.03 14.61 -18.28
CA ASP A 532 7.65 13.45 -17.64
C ASP A 532 7.34 12.15 -18.42
N PRO A 533 6.08 11.89 -18.88
CA PRO A 533 5.79 10.72 -19.71
C PRO A 533 6.62 10.65 -20.98
N ILE A 534 6.67 11.72 -21.80
CA ILE A 534 7.43 11.72 -23.06
C ILE A 534 8.93 11.53 -22.80
N THR A 535 9.48 12.21 -21.79
CA THR A 535 10.90 12.07 -21.44
C THR A 535 11.23 10.63 -21.02
N PHE A 536 10.33 9.99 -20.29
CA PHE A 536 10.46 8.59 -19.87
C PHE A 536 10.31 7.60 -21.03
N THR A 537 9.21 7.66 -21.79
CA THR A 537 8.92 6.68 -22.86
C THR A 537 9.97 6.72 -23.97
N THR A 538 10.58 7.88 -24.19
CA THR A 538 11.63 8.07 -25.19
C THR A 538 13.04 7.85 -24.63
N ASN A 539 13.18 7.44 -23.37
CA ASN A 539 14.46 7.25 -22.67
C ASN A 539 15.40 8.45 -22.83
N ALA A 540 14.84 9.65 -22.67
CA ALA A 540 15.47 10.96 -22.84
C ALA A 540 16.03 11.28 -24.24
N SER A 541 15.64 10.54 -25.30
CA SER A 541 15.95 10.94 -26.70
C SER A 541 15.13 12.16 -27.16
N ILE A 542 13.95 12.36 -26.56
CA ILE A 542 13.21 13.62 -26.55
C ILE A 542 13.18 14.11 -25.11
N LEU A 543 13.70 15.30 -24.87
CA LEU A 543 13.74 15.90 -23.55
C LEU A 543 12.66 16.97 -23.43
N VAL A 544 11.61 16.66 -22.69
CA VAL A 544 10.55 17.61 -22.37
C VAL A 544 10.67 17.98 -20.90
N SER A 545 10.85 19.26 -20.63
CA SER A 545 11.05 19.79 -19.28
C SER A 545 9.81 20.55 -18.82
N PRO A 546 9.33 20.35 -17.58
CA PRO A 546 8.46 21.30 -16.93
C PRO A 546 9.08 22.71 -16.87
N LEU A 547 8.25 23.75 -16.87
CA LEU A 547 8.77 25.12 -16.66
C LEU A 547 9.49 25.24 -15.29
N PRO A 548 10.45 26.18 -15.14
CA PRO A 548 11.36 26.27 -13.99
C PRO A 548 10.71 26.20 -12.60
N ALA A 549 9.51 26.77 -12.44
CA ALA A 549 8.78 26.77 -11.18
C ALA A 549 8.23 25.39 -10.77
N ALA A 550 8.08 24.48 -11.72
CA ALA A 550 7.55 23.12 -11.52
C ALA A 550 8.58 22.02 -11.84
N GLU A 551 9.74 22.37 -12.39
CA GLU A 551 10.81 21.43 -12.69
C GLU A 551 11.36 20.77 -11.42
N ARG A 552 11.54 19.46 -11.49
CA ARG A 552 12.13 18.66 -10.42
C ARG A 552 13.56 18.22 -10.75
N ILE A 553 13.94 18.22 -12.03
CA ILE A 553 15.28 17.88 -12.55
C ILE A 553 15.89 19.10 -13.26
N LYS A 554 16.52 20.00 -12.48
CA LYS A 554 17.11 21.26 -13.01
C LYS A 554 18.08 21.09 -14.17
N VAL A 555 18.80 19.98 -14.23
CA VAL A 555 19.75 19.70 -15.33
C VAL A 555 19.02 19.52 -16.66
N ASN A 556 17.81 18.95 -16.64
CA ASN A 556 17.00 18.75 -17.84
C ASN A 556 16.47 20.09 -18.36
N GLU A 557 15.92 20.92 -17.48
CA GLU A 557 15.53 22.30 -17.77
C GLU A 557 16.67 23.09 -18.42
N GLN A 558 17.87 23.07 -17.82
CA GLN A 558 19.03 23.77 -18.37
C GLN A 558 19.40 23.27 -19.78
N LYS A 559 19.27 21.97 -20.06
CA LYS A 559 19.54 21.43 -21.40
C LYS A 559 18.51 21.91 -22.42
N VAL A 560 17.22 21.90 -22.05
CA VAL A 560 16.13 22.40 -22.91
C VAL A 560 16.31 23.90 -23.15
N GLU A 561 16.55 24.68 -22.10
CA GLU A 561 16.72 26.12 -22.19
C GLU A 561 17.93 26.51 -23.04
N ASN A 562 19.05 25.76 -22.94
CA ASN A 562 20.25 26.03 -23.73
C ASN A 562 20.16 25.56 -25.19
N ALA A 563 19.11 24.80 -25.57
CA ALA A 563 18.94 24.38 -26.95
C ALA A 563 18.77 25.58 -27.91
N ASN A 564 19.20 25.38 -29.16
CA ASN A 564 19.08 26.39 -30.21
C ASN A 564 17.61 26.66 -30.59
N ARG A 565 16.75 25.64 -30.44
CA ARG A 565 15.32 25.68 -30.75
C ARG A 565 14.62 24.59 -29.92
N TYR A 566 13.40 24.88 -29.44
CA TYR A 566 12.58 23.93 -28.71
C TYR A 566 11.10 24.16 -28.97
N ALA A 567 10.28 23.15 -28.73
CA ALA A 567 8.83 23.22 -28.86
C ALA A 567 8.14 23.55 -27.52
N PHE A 568 6.87 23.91 -27.59
CA PHE A 568 5.98 24.09 -26.45
C PHE A 568 4.80 23.11 -26.59
N LEU A 569 4.56 22.33 -25.53
CA LEU A 569 3.46 21.37 -25.46
C LEU A 569 2.50 21.80 -24.35
N PHE A 570 1.20 21.82 -24.66
CA PHE A 570 0.17 22.13 -23.69
C PHE A 570 -1.17 21.55 -24.12
N PHE A 571 -2.06 21.33 -23.15
CA PHE A 571 -3.42 20.92 -23.46
C PHE A 571 -4.24 22.10 -23.98
N VAL A 572 -5.09 21.82 -24.96
CA VAL A 572 -6.01 22.78 -25.58
C VAL A 572 -7.35 22.08 -25.82
N THR A 573 -8.46 22.82 -25.72
CA THR A 573 -9.76 22.25 -26.08
C THR A 573 -9.81 21.99 -27.59
N SER A 574 -10.45 20.90 -28.00
CA SER A 574 -10.51 20.52 -29.43
C SER A 574 -11.23 21.57 -30.29
N SER A 575 -12.05 22.44 -29.69
CA SER A 575 -12.74 23.55 -30.37
C SER A 575 -11.87 24.79 -30.61
N VAL A 576 -10.81 24.99 -29.83
CA VAL A 576 -9.98 26.21 -29.90
C VAL A 576 -8.85 25.98 -30.90
N THR A 577 -8.91 26.65 -32.05
CA THR A 577 -7.91 26.52 -33.12
C THR A 577 -6.67 27.38 -32.86
N LYS A 578 -6.84 28.60 -32.35
CA LYS A 578 -5.76 29.54 -32.01
C LYS A 578 -5.77 29.88 -30.51
N PRO A 579 -5.03 29.13 -29.67
CA PRO A 579 -4.89 29.48 -28.26
C PRO A 579 -4.11 30.79 -28.08
N PRO A 580 -4.19 31.45 -26.91
CA PRO A 580 -3.58 32.76 -26.69
C PRO A 580 -2.10 32.82 -27.09
N PHE A 581 -1.32 31.80 -26.74
CA PHE A 581 0.10 31.73 -27.09
C PHE A 581 0.33 31.79 -28.61
N VAL A 582 -0.45 31.07 -29.40
CA VAL A 582 -0.38 31.09 -30.87
C VAL A 582 -0.82 32.44 -31.43
N ALA A 583 -1.87 33.05 -30.86
CA ALA A 583 -2.30 34.39 -31.26
C ALA A 583 -1.24 35.46 -30.98
N LEU A 584 -0.45 35.31 -29.91
CA LEU A 584 0.68 36.19 -29.63
C LEU A 584 1.83 35.99 -30.61
N LEU A 585 2.12 34.74 -31.02
CA LEU A 585 3.11 34.48 -32.06
C LEU A 585 2.74 35.16 -33.38
N ASP A 586 1.47 35.07 -33.78
CA ASP A 586 0.95 35.77 -34.96
C ASP A 586 1.13 37.29 -34.86
N LYS A 587 0.78 37.85 -33.69
CA LYS A 587 0.90 39.30 -33.42
C LYS A 587 2.34 39.78 -33.49
N GLU A 588 3.29 38.99 -32.98
CA GLU A 588 4.72 39.31 -32.99
C GLU A 588 5.43 38.80 -34.27
N HIS A 589 4.66 38.40 -35.28
CA HIS A 589 5.14 37.96 -36.60
C HIS A 589 6.17 36.82 -36.55
N TYR A 590 6.00 35.85 -35.65
CA TYR A 590 6.79 34.63 -35.60
C TYR A 590 6.30 33.61 -36.62
N THR A 591 7.22 32.94 -37.29
CA THR A 591 6.92 31.71 -38.06
C THR A 591 7.07 30.49 -37.15
N TYR A 592 6.14 29.54 -37.29
CA TYR A 592 6.05 28.36 -36.43
C TYR A 592 5.28 27.23 -37.13
N SER A 593 5.50 25.99 -36.68
CA SER A 593 4.66 24.85 -37.02
C SER A 593 3.76 24.44 -35.86
N ILE A 594 2.58 23.89 -36.17
CA ILE A 594 1.64 23.35 -35.19
C ILE A 594 1.29 21.91 -35.55
N ALA A 595 1.22 21.05 -34.54
CA ALA A 595 0.56 19.75 -34.61
C ALA A 595 -0.38 19.55 -33.42
N ARG A 596 -1.41 18.73 -33.60
CA ARG A 596 -2.41 18.43 -32.57
C ARG A 596 -2.62 16.93 -32.47
N PHE A 597 -2.72 16.45 -31.23
CA PHE A 597 -2.92 15.04 -30.91
C PHE A 597 -4.05 14.93 -29.90
N GLN A 598 -5.04 14.11 -30.17
CA GLN A 598 -6.17 13.92 -29.26
C GLN A 598 -5.66 13.30 -27.94
N SER A 599 -5.95 13.91 -26.80
CA SER A 599 -5.61 13.36 -25.49
C SER A 599 -6.80 12.63 -24.86
N GLN A 600 -7.96 13.29 -24.83
CA GLN A 600 -9.23 12.78 -24.32
C GLN A 600 -10.38 13.40 -25.14
N PRO A 601 -11.61 12.87 -25.07
CA PRO A 601 -12.75 13.51 -25.71
C PRO A 601 -12.87 14.99 -25.32
N GLY A 602 -12.73 15.90 -26.30
CA GLY A 602 -12.79 17.35 -26.12
C GLY A 602 -11.47 18.05 -25.79
N TRP A 603 -10.37 17.30 -25.63
CA TRP A 603 -9.03 17.83 -25.34
C TRP A 603 -7.95 17.25 -26.26
N ASP A 604 -7.06 18.13 -26.70
CA ASP A 604 -5.89 17.78 -27.49
C ASP A 604 -4.62 18.25 -26.78
N VAL A 605 -3.49 17.60 -27.03
CA VAL A 605 -2.16 18.19 -26.85
C VAL A 605 -1.80 18.91 -28.13
N MET A 606 -1.46 20.19 -28.01
CA MET A 606 -0.90 20.99 -29.10
C MET A 606 0.60 21.11 -28.94
N ILE A 607 1.32 20.83 -30.03
CA ILE A 607 2.75 21.09 -30.17
C ILE A 607 2.91 22.37 -30.99
N VAL A 608 3.60 23.37 -30.44
CA VAL A 608 3.97 24.60 -31.14
C VAL A 608 5.48 24.65 -31.25
N TYR A 609 6.03 24.70 -32.47
CA TYR A 609 7.47 24.69 -32.72
C TYR A 609 7.91 25.91 -33.53
N PRO A 610 8.27 27.03 -32.87
CA PRO A 610 8.69 28.27 -33.53
C PRO A 610 10.03 28.11 -34.26
N ASP A 611 10.20 28.76 -35.41
CA ASP A 611 11.44 28.67 -36.22
C ASP A 611 12.67 29.33 -35.57
N ARG A 612 12.43 30.25 -34.64
CA ARG A 612 13.45 30.88 -33.80
C ARG A 612 13.14 30.68 -32.32
N LYS A 613 14.19 30.59 -31.50
CA LYS A 613 14.08 30.40 -30.05
C LYS A 613 13.26 31.52 -29.39
N ILE A 614 12.35 31.15 -28.51
CA ILE A 614 11.58 32.07 -27.68
C ILE A 614 11.93 31.82 -26.23
N SER A 615 12.74 32.70 -25.62
CA SER A 615 13.13 32.55 -24.22
C SER A 615 11.90 32.52 -23.31
N ILE A 616 11.85 31.56 -22.41
CA ILE A 616 10.81 31.48 -21.37
C ILE A 616 10.87 32.66 -20.38
N HIS A 617 11.98 33.41 -20.38
CA HIS A 617 12.20 34.62 -19.58
C HIS A 617 11.91 35.91 -20.35
N ASP A 618 11.50 35.83 -21.61
CA ASP A 618 11.11 36.99 -22.40
C ASP A 618 9.88 37.67 -21.77
N LYS A 619 9.95 38.98 -21.52
CA LYS A 619 8.84 39.72 -20.87
C LYS A 619 7.55 39.70 -21.70
N THR A 620 7.66 39.61 -23.03
CA THR A 620 6.52 39.55 -23.94
C THR A 620 5.81 38.19 -23.87
N PHE A 621 6.57 37.10 -23.78
CA PHE A 621 6.03 35.74 -23.87
C PHE A 621 5.83 35.04 -22.53
N SER A 622 6.70 35.29 -21.53
CA SER A 622 6.77 34.56 -20.27
C SER A 622 5.43 34.44 -19.54
N GLY A 623 4.68 35.54 -19.42
CA GLY A 623 3.35 35.54 -18.79
C GLY A 623 2.35 34.64 -19.53
N MET A 624 2.40 34.63 -20.86
CA MET A 624 1.51 33.83 -21.68
C MET A 624 1.92 32.36 -21.75
N ILE A 625 3.22 32.07 -21.81
CA ILE A 625 3.78 30.71 -21.73
C ILE A 625 3.34 30.08 -20.40
N ASN A 626 3.54 30.79 -19.29
CA ASN A 626 3.15 30.33 -17.96
C ASN A 626 1.62 30.09 -17.90
N MET A 627 0.81 31.04 -18.36
CA MET A 627 -0.65 30.86 -18.43
C MET A 627 -1.08 29.70 -19.33
N THR A 628 -0.38 29.41 -20.43
CA THR A 628 -0.82 28.41 -21.41
C THR A 628 -0.40 27.00 -21.00
N ILE A 629 0.83 26.84 -20.52
CA ILE A 629 1.37 25.55 -20.08
C ILE A 629 0.72 25.08 -18.77
N PHE A 630 0.43 25.99 -17.83
CA PHE A 630 -0.13 25.62 -16.52
C PHE A 630 -1.66 25.65 -16.40
N LYS A 631 -2.41 26.16 -17.39
CA LYS A 631 -3.88 26.26 -17.28
C LYS A 631 -4.63 24.93 -17.32
N SER A 632 -3.92 23.84 -17.55
CA SER A 632 -4.49 22.54 -17.84
C SER A 632 -4.05 21.48 -16.85
N CYS A 633 -5.03 20.73 -16.35
CA CYS A 633 -4.89 19.40 -15.75
C CYS A 633 -6.27 18.74 -15.59
#